data_AF-A0A179SGE2-F1
#
_entry.id   AF-A0A179SGE2-F1
#
_cell.length_a   1.000
_cell.length_b   1.000
_cell.length_c   1.000
_cell.angle_alpha   90.00
_cell.angle_beta   90.00
_cell.angle_gamma   90.00
#
_symmetry.space_group_name_H-M   'P 1'
#
loop_
_entity.id
_entity.type
_entity.pdbx_description
1 polymer ?
#
loop_
_entity_poly.entity_id
_entity_poly.type
_entity_poly.pdbx_seq_one_letter_code
_entity_poly.pdbx_strand_id
1 'polypeptide(L)'
;MRGRAGNRSRAAAAAGLAAGLLMAGAAQAASYEFVPAPQADLNRVYRVDKATGEVISCQYGLQDNTIGTTLCFGPGEGAGPQAPSEYSLVASRHLREAGVFRVNQRTGAMSICYVLDDAVVCTPQGNAGSTAPAAAKP
;
A
#
# COMPACT_ATOMS: atom_id res chain seq x y z
N MET A 1 8.19 -66.77 9.38
CA MET A 1 8.78 -65.41 9.31
C MET A 1 7.88 -64.50 8.49
N ARG A 2 7.12 -63.58 9.10
CA ARG A 2 6.33 -62.56 8.37
C ARG A 2 5.90 -61.46 9.35
N GLY A 3 6.08 -60.20 8.95
CA GLY A 3 5.33 -59.06 9.49
C GLY A 3 6.13 -57.99 10.24
N ARG A 4 6.86 -57.11 9.54
CA ARG A 4 7.24 -55.78 10.08
C ARG A 4 7.46 -54.68 9.03
N ALA A 5 6.89 -54.80 7.84
CA ALA A 5 7.09 -53.84 6.75
C ALA A 5 5.96 -52.79 6.58
N GLY A 6 4.76 -53.01 7.15
CA GLY A 6 3.58 -52.18 6.85
C GLY A 6 3.45 -50.86 7.61
N ASN A 7 4.12 -50.68 8.75
CA ASN A 7 3.88 -49.51 9.63
C ASN A 7 4.79 -48.30 9.34
N ARG A 8 5.94 -48.48 8.68
CA ARG A 8 6.87 -47.38 8.40
C ARG A 8 6.38 -46.47 7.27
N SER A 9 5.66 -47.03 6.29
CA SER A 9 5.16 -46.28 5.13
C SER A 9 4.00 -45.34 5.45
N ARG A 10 3.21 -45.63 6.50
CA ARG A 10 2.08 -44.78 6.92
C ARG A 10 2.51 -43.54 7.71
N ALA A 11 3.57 -43.65 8.51
CA ALA A 11 4.09 -42.53 9.29
C ALA A 11 4.78 -41.47 8.43
N ALA A 12 5.46 -41.88 7.34
CA ALA A 12 6.11 -40.96 6.41
C ALA A 12 5.09 -40.12 5.61
N ALA A 13 3.94 -40.69 5.24
CA ALA A 13 2.90 -39.98 4.51
C ALA A 13 2.19 -38.91 5.36
N ALA A 14 2.01 -39.17 6.66
CA ALA A 14 1.36 -38.21 7.57
C ALA A 14 2.24 -36.99 7.90
N ALA A 15 3.57 -37.17 7.95
CA ALA A 15 4.50 -36.07 8.21
C ALA A 15 4.68 -35.13 7.00
N GLY A 16 4.55 -35.66 5.77
CA GLY A 16 4.63 -34.86 4.54
C GLY A 16 3.45 -33.91 4.35
N LEU A 17 2.24 -34.28 4.79
CA LEU A 17 1.06 -33.42 4.68
C LEU A 17 1.05 -32.26 5.69
N ALA A 18 1.66 -32.42 6.87
CA ALA A 18 1.71 -31.34 7.87
C ALA A 18 2.70 -30.22 7.51
N ALA A 19 3.77 -30.55 6.78
CA ALA A 19 4.80 -29.59 6.38
C ALA A 19 4.39 -28.70 5.18
N GLY A 20 3.42 -29.13 4.36
CA GLY A 20 2.94 -28.37 3.20
C GLY A 20 2.03 -27.18 3.53
N LEU A 21 1.33 -27.20 4.69
CA LEU A 21 0.37 -26.15 5.05
C LEU A 21 0.98 -24.87 5.63
N LEU A 22 2.25 -24.89 6.05
CA LEU A 22 2.88 -23.71 6.67
C LEU A 22 3.50 -22.73 5.66
N MET A 23 3.59 -23.12 4.38
CA MET A 23 4.20 -22.30 3.32
C MET A 23 3.19 -21.71 2.34
N ALA A 24 1.90 -21.94 2.54
CA ALA A 24 0.88 -21.13 1.90
C ALA A 24 0.89 -19.77 2.58
N GLY A 25 1.73 -18.85 2.09
CA GLY A 25 1.63 -17.43 2.43
C GLY A 25 0.17 -17.04 2.24
N ALA A 26 -0.54 -16.83 3.35
CA ALA A 26 -1.92 -16.41 3.29
C ALA A 26 -1.93 -15.14 2.45
N ALA A 27 -2.59 -15.15 1.30
CA ALA A 27 -2.93 -13.92 0.63
C ALA A 27 -3.85 -13.18 1.60
N GLN A 28 -3.30 -12.26 2.40
CA GLN A 28 -4.13 -11.41 3.23
C GLN A 28 -5.06 -10.68 2.26
N ALA A 29 -6.36 -10.83 2.46
CA ALA A 29 -7.36 -10.05 1.73
C ALA A 29 -7.13 -8.57 2.10
N ALA A 30 -6.28 -7.90 1.34
CA ALA A 30 -5.96 -6.51 1.55
C ALA A 30 -7.19 -5.68 1.22
N SER A 31 -7.59 -4.83 2.16
CA SER A 31 -8.67 -3.87 1.96
C SER A 31 -8.06 -2.55 1.55
N TYR A 32 -8.47 -2.02 0.40
CA TYR A 32 -7.96 -0.78 -0.16
C TYR A 32 -8.99 0.34 -0.09
N GLU A 33 -8.51 1.57 0.04
CA GLU A 33 -9.30 2.78 -0.16
C GLU A 33 -8.71 3.59 -1.31
N PHE A 34 -9.56 4.27 -2.08
CA PHE A 34 -9.17 5.00 -3.28
C PHE A 34 -9.64 6.45 -3.21
N VAL A 35 -8.76 7.37 -3.59
CA VAL A 35 -9.04 8.81 -3.65
C VAL A 35 -8.48 9.38 -4.95
N PRO A 36 -9.27 10.15 -5.73
CA PRO A 36 -8.76 10.81 -6.92
C PRO A 36 -7.70 11.86 -6.54
N ALA A 37 -6.74 12.06 -7.43
CA ALA A 37 -5.82 13.17 -7.33
C ALA A 37 -6.62 14.49 -7.36
N PRO A 38 -6.28 15.47 -6.50
CA PRO A 38 -7.04 16.72 -6.44
C PRO A 38 -6.81 17.67 -7.61
N GLN A 39 -5.75 17.46 -8.41
CA GLN A 39 -5.48 18.24 -9.60
C GLN A 39 -6.53 17.95 -10.68
N ALA A 40 -7.18 18.99 -11.20
CA ALA A 40 -8.27 18.84 -12.17
C ALA A 40 -7.81 18.37 -13.55
N ASP A 41 -6.54 18.60 -13.89
CA ASP A 41 -5.91 18.23 -15.15
C ASP A 41 -5.12 16.91 -15.07
N LEU A 42 -5.22 16.19 -13.95
CA LEU A 42 -4.48 14.95 -13.73
C LEU A 42 -5.44 13.77 -13.53
N ASN A 43 -5.50 12.88 -14.52
CA ASN A 43 -6.26 11.62 -14.43
C ASN A 43 -5.52 10.57 -13.58
N ARG A 44 -5.38 10.84 -12.28
CA ARG A 44 -4.66 9.98 -11.33
C ARG A 44 -5.55 9.63 -10.15
N VAL A 45 -5.40 8.41 -9.64
CA VAL A 45 -6.06 7.90 -8.44
C VAL A 45 -4.99 7.33 -7.52
N TYR A 46 -5.08 7.67 -6.24
CA TYR A 46 -4.26 7.08 -5.20
C TYR A 46 -5.02 5.94 -4.52
N ARG A 47 -4.30 4.91 -4.13
CA ARG A 47 -4.81 3.81 -3.31
C ARG A 47 -3.99 3.69 -2.03
N VAL A 48 -4.65 3.35 -0.93
CA VAL A 48 -3.96 2.98 0.32
C VAL A 48 -4.39 1.58 0.73
N ASP A 49 -3.43 0.76 1.18
CA ASP A 49 -3.75 -0.43 1.96
C ASP A 49 -4.17 0.00 3.36
N LYS A 50 -5.42 -0.27 3.74
CA LYS A 50 -5.99 0.21 5.00
C LYS A 50 -5.31 -0.37 6.23
N ALA A 51 -4.65 -1.53 6.14
CA ALA A 51 -3.99 -2.18 7.28
C ALA A 51 -2.53 -1.75 7.39
N THR A 52 -1.82 -1.64 6.27
CA THR A 52 -0.37 -1.35 6.26
C THR A 52 -0.06 0.14 6.06
N GLY A 53 -0.97 0.90 5.46
CA GLY A 53 -0.76 2.29 5.10
C GLY A 53 0.15 2.49 3.90
N GLU A 54 0.48 1.44 3.14
CA GLU A 54 1.20 1.58 1.86
C GLU A 54 0.34 2.37 0.87
N VAL A 55 0.92 3.37 0.20
CA VAL A 55 0.23 4.22 -0.78
C VAL A 55 0.84 4.04 -2.16
N ILE A 56 -0.01 3.76 -3.14
CA ILE A 56 0.35 3.65 -4.56
C ILE A 56 -0.52 4.62 -5.36
N SER A 57 -0.13 4.98 -6.58
CA SER A 57 -0.99 5.70 -7.51
C SER A 57 -1.08 4.99 -8.85
N CYS A 58 -2.22 5.17 -9.51
CA CYS A 58 -2.46 4.76 -10.87
C CYS A 58 -2.90 5.97 -11.68
N GLN A 59 -2.53 6.03 -12.95
CA GLN A 59 -2.87 7.11 -13.86
C GLN A 59 -3.36 6.55 -15.19
N TYR A 60 -4.34 7.25 -15.78
CA TYR A 60 -4.69 7.05 -17.18
C TYR A 60 -3.60 7.65 -18.09
N GLY A 61 -3.11 6.84 -19.01
CA GLY A 61 -2.20 7.26 -20.09
C GLY A 61 -2.70 6.78 -21.44
N LEU A 62 -2.01 7.17 -22.50
CA LEU A 62 -2.24 6.67 -23.86
C LEU A 62 -1.02 5.87 -24.32
N GLN A 63 -1.24 4.64 -24.78
CA GLN A 63 -0.27 3.86 -25.52
C GLN A 63 -0.31 4.28 -26.98
N ASP A 64 0.86 4.57 -27.57
CA ASP A 64 1.03 5.04 -28.95
C ASP A 64 0.09 6.19 -29.33
N ASN A 65 -0.27 7.04 -28.36
CA ASN A 65 -1.26 8.12 -28.48
C ASN A 65 -2.64 7.69 -29.03
N THR A 66 -3.00 6.40 -28.95
CA THR A 66 -4.22 5.86 -29.58
C THR A 66 -5.06 5.00 -28.65
N ILE A 67 -4.46 4.24 -27.73
CA ILE A 67 -5.17 3.31 -26.85
C ILE A 67 -5.01 3.76 -25.39
N GLY A 68 -6.13 3.96 -24.68
CA GLY A 68 -6.12 4.25 -23.25
C GLY A 68 -5.58 3.10 -22.42
N THR A 69 -4.67 3.37 -21.49
CA THR A 69 -4.09 2.40 -20.56
C THR A 69 -4.08 2.92 -19.13
N THR A 70 -4.15 2.01 -18.16
CA THR A 70 -3.99 2.32 -16.73
C THR A 70 -2.59 1.94 -16.29
N LEU A 71 -1.80 2.94 -15.91
CA LEU A 71 -0.41 2.79 -15.47
C LEU A 71 -0.36 2.94 -13.96
N CYS A 72 0.01 1.88 -13.25
CA CYS A 72 0.16 1.91 -11.80
C CYS A 72 1.64 1.77 -11.43
N PHE A 73 2.06 2.47 -10.37
CA PHE A 73 3.36 2.21 -9.75
C PHE A 73 3.39 0.78 -9.20
N GLY A 74 4.49 0.09 -9.49
CA GLY A 74 4.74 -1.30 -9.14
C GLY A 74 5.26 -1.49 -7.71
N PRO A 75 5.63 -2.74 -7.36
CA PRO A 75 6.22 -3.05 -6.06
C PRO A 75 7.49 -2.23 -5.80
N GLY A 76 7.57 -1.58 -4.65
CA GLY A 76 8.72 -0.73 -4.27
C GLY A 76 8.67 0.70 -4.81
N GLU A 77 7.76 1.01 -5.73
CA GLU A 77 7.54 2.36 -6.26
C GLU A 77 6.41 3.11 -5.52
N GLY A 78 5.75 2.42 -4.59
CA GLY A 78 4.79 3.01 -3.65
C GLY A 78 5.46 3.61 -2.43
N ALA A 79 4.75 4.50 -1.74
CA ALA A 79 5.16 4.93 -0.41
C ALA A 79 4.92 3.77 0.54
N GLY A 80 6.02 3.15 0.98
CA GLY A 80 6.01 1.87 1.70
C GLY A 80 5.17 1.83 2.98
N PRO A 81 5.01 0.61 3.54
CA PRO A 81 4.16 0.36 4.68
C PRO A 81 4.61 1.13 5.92
N GLN A 82 3.67 1.37 6.81
CA GLN A 82 3.86 1.97 8.12
C GLN A 82 3.61 0.93 9.21
N ALA A 83 3.68 1.35 10.48
CA ALA A 83 3.21 0.52 11.57
C ALA A 83 1.75 0.10 11.32
N PRO A 84 1.38 -1.18 11.51
CA PRO A 84 0.02 -1.65 11.27
C PRO A 84 -1.03 -0.82 12.01
N SER A 85 -2.04 -0.32 11.29
CA SER A 85 -3.11 0.50 11.85
C SER A 85 -4.36 0.48 10.95
N GLU A 86 -5.25 1.47 11.09
CA GLU A 86 -6.29 1.78 10.12
C GLU A 86 -5.94 3.05 9.37
N TYR A 87 -5.73 2.92 8.07
CA TYR A 87 -5.35 4.01 7.19
C TYR A 87 -6.48 4.39 6.22
N SER A 88 -6.55 5.67 5.90
CA SER A 88 -7.45 6.25 4.90
C SER A 88 -6.72 7.34 4.10
N LEU A 89 -7.33 7.82 3.03
CA LEU A 89 -6.83 8.91 2.20
C LEU A 89 -7.76 10.12 2.26
N VAL A 90 -7.17 11.32 2.26
CA VAL A 90 -7.91 12.58 2.13
C VAL A 90 -7.25 13.44 1.07
N ALA A 91 -7.98 13.80 0.01
CA ALA A 91 -7.45 14.69 -1.02
C ALA A 91 -7.21 16.09 -0.45
N SER A 92 -5.99 16.61 -0.63
CA SER A 92 -5.73 18.05 -0.39
C SER A 92 -6.53 18.87 -1.40
N ARG A 93 -7.12 20.01 -1.02
CA ARG A 93 -7.85 20.88 -1.97
C ARG A 93 -7.02 22.09 -2.37
N HIS A 94 -5.72 21.91 -2.49
CA HIS A 94 -4.78 22.97 -2.82
C HIS A 94 -4.44 22.94 -4.32
N LEU A 95 -4.27 24.11 -4.95
CA LEU A 95 -4.11 24.19 -6.41
C LEU A 95 -2.66 23.98 -6.89
N ARG A 96 -1.65 24.19 -6.04
CA ARG A 96 -0.22 24.13 -6.43
C ARG A 96 0.51 22.98 -5.74
N GLU A 97 0.44 22.93 -4.43
CA GLU A 97 1.01 21.87 -3.58
C GLU A 97 -0.02 20.75 -3.37
N ALA A 98 -0.44 20.15 -4.47
CA ALA A 98 -1.55 19.21 -4.49
C ALA A 98 -1.06 17.76 -4.27
N GLY A 99 -1.68 17.06 -3.32
CA GLY A 99 -1.43 15.65 -3.00
C GLY A 99 -2.57 15.01 -2.22
N VAL A 100 -2.35 13.80 -1.70
CA VAL A 100 -3.30 13.11 -0.82
C VAL A 100 -2.69 12.90 0.56
N PHE A 101 -3.43 13.18 1.62
CA PHE A 101 -3.02 12.84 2.97
C PHE A 101 -3.29 11.36 3.24
N ARG A 102 -2.26 10.62 3.59
CA ARG A 102 -2.39 9.35 4.31
C ARG A 102 -2.67 9.65 5.77
N VAL A 103 -3.79 9.17 6.28
CA VAL A 103 -4.25 9.41 7.65
C VAL A 103 -4.30 8.08 8.40
N ASN A 104 -3.58 8.00 9.52
CA ASN A 104 -3.74 6.93 10.49
C ASN A 104 -4.95 7.27 11.39
N GLN A 105 -6.07 6.58 11.19
CA GLN A 105 -7.33 6.85 11.88
C GLN A 105 -7.29 6.58 13.39
N ARG A 106 -6.33 5.77 13.86
CA ARG A 106 -6.21 5.45 15.29
C ARG A 106 -5.37 6.48 16.04
N THR A 107 -4.38 7.08 15.40
CA THR A 107 -3.44 8.01 16.06
C THR A 107 -3.62 9.46 15.63
N GLY A 108 -4.34 9.72 14.54
CA GLY A 108 -4.44 11.03 13.90
C GLY A 108 -3.14 11.48 13.23
N ALA A 109 -2.13 10.61 13.12
CA ALA A 109 -0.90 10.93 12.42
C ALA A 109 -1.13 10.95 10.90
N MET A 110 -0.51 11.92 10.23
CA MET A 110 -0.75 12.23 8.83
C MET A 110 0.57 12.45 8.08
N SER A 111 0.62 11.99 6.83
CA SER A 111 1.64 12.35 5.84
C SER A 111 0.95 12.82 4.58
N ILE A 112 1.46 13.86 3.91
CA ILE A 112 1.05 14.12 2.54
C ILE A 112 1.86 13.24 1.59
N CYS A 113 1.19 12.62 0.64
CA CYS A 113 1.75 11.72 -0.35
C CYS A 113 1.50 12.28 -1.76
N TYR A 114 2.51 12.17 -2.60
CA TYR A 114 2.54 12.71 -3.96
C TYR A 114 3.49 11.89 -4.82
N VAL A 115 3.47 12.15 -6.13
CA VAL A 115 4.39 11.49 -7.07
C VAL A 115 5.60 12.39 -7.22
N LEU A 116 6.78 11.83 -6.96
CA LEU A 116 8.07 12.45 -7.18
C LEU A 116 8.83 11.58 -8.18
N ASP A 117 9.08 12.12 -9.36
CA ASP A 117 9.64 11.40 -10.49
C ASP A 117 8.83 10.12 -10.77
N ASP A 118 9.47 8.96 -10.65
CA ASP A 118 8.88 7.64 -10.93
C ASP A 118 8.47 6.88 -9.66
N ALA A 119 8.18 7.58 -8.56
CA ALA A 119 7.73 6.95 -7.32
C ALA A 119 6.65 7.75 -6.59
N VAL A 120 5.82 7.06 -5.82
CA VAL A 120 4.95 7.68 -4.81
C VAL A 120 5.74 7.82 -3.52
N VAL A 121 5.84 9.04 -3.02
CA VAL A 121 6.53 9.35 -1.76
C VAL A 121 5.56 10.00 -0.79
N CYS A 122 5.82 9.85 0.51
CA CYS A 122 5.10 10.55 1.56
C CYS A 122 6.08 11.31 2.45
N THR A 123 5.66 12.47 2.96
CA THR A 123 6.42 13.18 3.99
C THR A 123 6.52 12.37 5.28
N PRO A 124 7.47 12.69 6.18
CA PRO A 124 7.42 12.20 7.56
C PRO A 124 6.04 12.43 8.19
N GLN A 125 5.59 11.50 9.05
CA GLN A 125 4.29 11.63 9.72
C GLN A 125 4.32 12.76 10.76
N GLY A 126 3.37 13.67 10.66
CA GLY A 126 3.06 14.68 11.66
C GLY A 126 1.77 14.34 12.42
N ASN A 127 1.66 14.78 13.66
CA ASN A 127 0.50 14.68 14.53
C ASN A 127 0.36 15.96 15.39
N ALA A 128 -0.67 16.06 16.23
CA ALA A 128 -0.92 17.24 17.05
C ALA A 128 0.24 17.64 18.00
N GLY A 129 1.17 16.73 18.29
CA GLY A 129 2.38 16.99 19.07
C GLY A 129 3.63 17.28 18.23
N SER A 130 3.52 17.25 16.90
CA SER A 130 4.65 17.51 16.01
C SER A 130 4.91 19.00 15.89
N THR A 131 6.18 19.39 15.97
CA THR A 131 6.61 20.79 15.79
C THR A 131 6.26 21.23 14.37
N ALA A 132 5.34 22.19 14.24
CA ALA A 132 5.09 22.84 12.96
C ALA A 132 6.38 23.56 12.51
N PRO A 133 6.74 23.52 11.22
CA PRO A 133 7.80 24.39 10.70
C PRO A 133 7.48 25.84 11.10
N ALA A 134 8.48 26.56 11.61
CA ALA A 134 8.31 27.98 11.88
C ALA A 134 7.84 28.65 10.59
N ALA A 135 6.66 29.28 10.63
CA ALA A 135 6.10 29.93 9.46
C ALA A 135 7.13 30.91 8.89
N ALA A 136 7.56 30.69 7.65
CA ALA A 136 8.38 31.67 6.95
C ALA A 136 7.54 32.95 6.86
N LYS A 137 8.05 34.02 7.48
CA LYS A 137 7.42 35.34 7.47
C LYS A 137 7.32 35.78 5.99
N PRO A 138 6.16 36.29 5.54
CA PRO A 138 5.97 36.71 4.15
C PRO A 138 6.96 37.79 3.71
#